data_AF-A0A3C0REE6-F1
#
_entry.id   AF-A0A3C0REE6-F1
#
_cell.length_a   1.000
_cell.length_b   1.000
_cell.length_c   1.000
_cell.angle_alpha   90.00
_cell.angle_beta   90.00
_cell.angle_gamma   90.00
#
_symmetry.space_group_name_H-M   'P 1'
#
loop_
_entity.id
_entity.type
_entity.pdbx_description
1 polymer ?
#
loop_
_entity_poly.entity_id
_entity_poly.type
_entity_poly.pdbx_seq_one_letter_code
_entity_poly.pdbx_strand_id
1 'polypeptide(L)'
;TPTALLEIKKGAGNVKDKNVLLKLSNEWAAQGQNEPSIMFSNGDNNPKNNSFWTIGARVSGDNKLKTPQTFKISYKGPTDPQEKEFFSIDSYQGRVKIGNVPTGFDGYKLYVEQGILTEKVKVAVKGSADWFDHVFEKQYPLMPLPQLEQYIQQNKHLPDIPTANEVVRDGVDLGKMNALLLKKVEELTLYVIQLKKELDETKSKLQKQ
;
A
#
# COMPACT_ATOMS: atom_id res chain seq x y z
N THR A 1 28.87 -23.95 -21.23
CA THR A 1 27.66 -24.05 -22.08
C THR A 1 26.57 -24.68 -21.25
N PRO A 2 25.35 -24.13 -21.17
CA PRO A 2 24.25 -24.79 -20.46
C PRO A 2 24.01 -26.17 -21.09
N THR A 3 24.06 -27.24 -20.29
CA THR A 3 23.86 -28.63 -20.75
C THR A 3 22.43 -29.13 -20.50
N ALA A 4 21.54 -28.28 -19.98
CA ALA A 4 20.22 -28.69 -19.51
C ALA A 4 19.16 -28.70 -20.61
N LEU A 5 18.26 -29.69 -20.55
CA LEU A 5 17.15 -29.87 -21.48
C LEU A 5 15.91 -29.05 -21.06
N LEU A 6 15.02 -28.79 -22.02
CA LEU A 6 13.66 -28.30 -21.78
C LEU A 6 12.79 -29.44 -21.21
N GLU A 7 12.16 -29.25 -20.04
CA GLU A 7 11.31 -30.28 -19.42
C GLU A 7 9.82 -29.85 -19.40
N ILE A 8 8.96 -30.66 -20.04
CA ILE A 8 7.50 -30.57 -19.94
C ILE A 8 7.03 -31.79 -19.12
N LYS A 9 6.62 -31.61 -17.86
CA LYS A 9 6.29 -32.74 -16.97
C LYS A 9 4.81 -32.77 -16.58
N LYS A 10 4.16 -33.91 -16.83
CA LYS A 10 2.84 -34.28 -16.29
C LYS A 10 3.03 -35.21 -15.07
N GLY A 11 2.83 -34.73 -13.84
CA GLY A 11 2.76 -35.57 -12.63
C GLY A 11 3.60 -35.11 -11.43
N ALA A 12 3.15 -35.46 -10.22
CA ALA A 12 3.77 -35.10 -8.93
C ALA A 12 5.06 -35.89 -8.63
N GLY A 13 6.08 -35.22 -8.08
CA GLY A 13 7.34 -35.80 -7.61
C GLY A 13 8.40 -34.73 -7.38
N ASN A 14 9.33 -34.92 -6.43
CA ASN A 14 10.38 -33.94 -6.12
C ASN A 14 11.27 -33.68 -7.35
N VAL A 15 11.34 -32.42 -7.75
CA VAL A 15 11.97 -31.93 -8.99
C VAL A 15 12.95 -30.80 -8.72
N LYS A 16 13.19 -30.48 -7.45
CA LYS A 16 14.10 -29.39 -7.02
C LYS A 16 15.57 -29.67 -7.32
N ASP A 17 15.93 -30.94 -7.51
CA ASP A 17 17.31 -31.40 -7.65
C ASP A 17 17.72 -31.71 -9.11
N LYS A 18 16.87 -31.42 -10.10
CA LYS A 18 17.20 -31.64 -11.51
C LYS A 18 17.73 -30.37 -12.16
N ASN A 19 18.83 -30.50 -12.92
CA ASN A 19 19.30 -29.42 -13.77
C ASN A 19 18.34 -29.22 -14.95
N VAL A 20 17.57 -28.13 -14.91
CA VAL A 20 16.63 -27.71 -15.97
C VAL A 20 16.73 -26.20 -16.16
N LEU A 21 16.65 -25.72 -17.39
CA LEU A 21 16.61 -24.27 -17.67
C LEU A 21 15.18 -23.72 -17.64
N LEU A 22 14.23 -24.51 -18.15
CA LEU A 22 12.82 -24.17 -18.24
C LEU A 22 11.98 -25.41 -17.89
N LYS A 23 11.04 -25.23 -16.97
CA LYS A 23 10.14 -26.28 -16.51
C LYS A 23 8.69 -25.81 -16.59
N LEU A 24 7.86 -26.63 -17.24
CA LEU A 24 6.40 -26.56 -17.13
C LEU A 24 5.96 -27.67 -16.18
N SER A 25 5.34 -27.30 -15.06
CA SER A 25 4.86 -28.27 -14.07
C SER A 25 3.42 -28.02 -13.68
N ASN A 26 2.73 -29.10 -13.33
CA ASN A 26 1.51 -29.07 -12.56
C ASN A 26 1.72 -29.98 -11.34
N GLU A 27 2.08 -29.37 -10.20
CA GLU A 27 2.35 -30.12 -8.97
C GLU A 27 1.05 -30.37 -8.22
N TRP A 28 0.72 -31.65 -7.99
CA TRP A 28 -0.43 -32.07 -7.20
C TRP A 28 -0.03 -32.31 -5.75
N ALA A 29 -0.68 -31.63 -4.80
CA ALA A 29 -0.59 -31.95 -3.39
C ALA A 29 -1.69 -32.94 -3.01
N ALA A 30 -1.38 -33.88 -2.11
CA ALA A 30 -2.27 -34.98 -1.69
C ALA A 30 -3.68 -34.55 -1.20
N GLN A 31 -3.87 -33.27 -0.90
CA GLN A 31 -5.13 -32.67 -0.45
C GLN A 31 -5.98 -32.05 -1.58
N GLY A 32 -5.64 -32.20 -2.86
CA GLY A 32 -6.45 -31.67 -3.97
C GLY A 32 -5.98 -30.32 -4.53
N GLN A 33 -4.82 -29.80 -4.08
CA GLN A 33 -4.24 -28.58 -4.63
C GLN A 33 -3.41 -28.89 -5.86
N ASN A 34 -3.59 -28.07 -6.89
CA ASN A 34 -2.72 -28.02 -8.04
C ASN A 34 -1.97 -26.68 -8.05
N GLU A 35 -0.67 -26.74 -8.28
CA GLU A 35 0.17 -25.55 -8.51
C GLU A 35 0.77 -25.59 -9.92
N PRO A 36 -0.03 -25.36 -10.99
CA PRO A 36 0.50 -25.14 -12.32
C PRO A 36 1.47 -23.95 -12.34
N SER A 37 2.64 -24.16 -12.91
CA SER A 37 3.72 -23.17 -12.94
C SER A 37 4.65 -23.31 -14.14
N ILE A 38 5.26 -22.18 -14.48
CA ILE A 38 6.39 -22.03 -15.38
C ILE A 38 7.57 -21.58 -14.52
N MET A 39 8.66 -22.32 -14.58
CA MET A 39 9.88 -22.06 -13.82
C MET A 39 11.07 -21.86 -14.76
N PHE A 40 11.81 -20.77 -14.54
CA PHE A 40 13.05 -20.44 -15.22
C PHE A 40 14.19 -20.58 -14.23
N SER A 41 15.17 -21.43 -14.52
CA SER A 41 16.30 -21.67 -13.62
C SER A 41 17.64 -21.44 -14.32
N ASN A 42 18.66 -21.13 -13.52
CA ASN A 42 20.03 -20.99 -14.01
C ASN A 42 20.64 -22.30 -14.52
N GLY A 43 20.03 -23.45 -14.21
CA GLY A 43 20.46 -24.75 -14.71
C GLY A 43 21.86 -25.16 -14.21
N ASP A 44 22.19 -24.87 -12.94
CA ASP A 44 23.42 -25.36 -12.33
C ASP A 44 23.27 -26.86 -11.99
N ASN A 45 24.37 -27.59 -12.13
CA ASN A 45 24.41 -29.02 -11.79
C ASN A 45 24.54 -29.24 -10.28
N ASN A 46 24.99 -28.24 -9.53
CA ASN A 46 25.06 -28.25 -8.09
C ASN A 46 23.76 -27.64 -7.51
N PRO A 47 22.92 -28.43 -6.82
CA PRO A 47 21.66 -27.94 -6.25
C PRO A 47 21.84 -26.76 -5.29
N LYS A 48 23.03 -26.62 -4.66
CA LYS A 48 23.35 -25.48 -3.77
C LYS A 48 23.54 -24.15 -4.51
N ASN A 49 23.76 -24.20 -5.82
CA ASN A 49 23.94 -23.04 -6.68
C ASN A 49 22.67 -22.71 -7.47
N ASN A 50 21.62 -23.52 -7.37
CA ASN A 50 20.41 -23.34 -8.16
C ASN A 50 19.63 -22.13 -7.71
N SER A 51 19.31 -21.26 -8.67
CA SER A 51 18.34 -20.20 -8.51
C SER A 51 17.27 -20.30 -9.58
N PHE A 52 16.06 -19.86 -9.24
CA PHE A 52 14.96 -19.89 -10.18
C PHE A 52 13.88 -18.86 -9.88
N TRP A 53 13.24 -18.41 -10.96
CA TRP A 53 11.99 -17.67 -10.96
C TRP A 53 10.84 -18.61 -11.28
N THR A 54 9.72 -18.42 -10.60
CA THR A 54 8.48 -19.16 -10.86
C THR A 54 7.34 -18.18 -11.11
N ILE A 55 6.53 -18.46 -12.13
CA ILE A 55 5.22 -17.85 -12.33
C ILE A 55 4.21 -18.98 -12.30
N GLY A 56 3.22 -18.89 -11.41
CA GLY A 56 2.26 -19.98 -11.28
C GLY A 56 0.99 -19.57 -10.58
N ALA A 57 0.03 -20.48 -10.59
CA ALA A 57 -1.20 -20.34 -9.86
C ALA A 57 -1.42 -21.53 -8.95
N ARG A 58 -1.85 -21.30 -7.71
CA ARG A 58 -2.52 -22.31 -6.92
C ARG A 58 -3.98 -22.35 -7.34
N VAL A 59 -4.43 -23.48 -7.84
CA VAL A 59 -5.83 -23.74 -8.19
C VAL A 59 -6.30 -24.98 -7.42
N SER A 60 -7.51 -24.93 -6.87
CA SER A 60 -8.14 -26.09 -6.22
C SER A 60 -9.35 -26.51 -7.05
N GLY A 61 -9.47 -27.81 -7.30
CA GLY A 61 -10.68 -28.40 -7.87
C GLY A 61 -11.70 -28.81 -6.79
N ASP A 62 -11.31 -28.78 -5.51
CA ASP A 62 -12.18 -29.14 -4.40
C ASP A 62 -12.46 -27.95 -3.46
N ASN A 63 -13.66 -27.95 -2.87
CA ASN A 63 -14.08 -26.99 -1.84
C ASN A 63 -13.62 -27.40 -0.43
N LYS A 64 -12.79 -28.46 -0.28
CA LYS A 64 -12.36 -28.94 1.03
C LYS A 64 -11.30 -28.03 1.62
N LEU A 65 -10.43 -27.53 0.77
CA LEU A 65 -9.39 -26.60 1.17
C LEU A 65 -9.95 -25.18 1.17
N LYS A 66 -10.28 -24.68 2.36
CA LYS A 66 -10.54 -23.25 2.61
C LYS A 66 -9.24 -22.43 2.55
N THR A 67 -8.41 -22.68 1.54
CA THR A 67 -7.22 -21.89 1.21
C THR A 67 -7.48 -21.09 -0.06
N PRO A 68 -7.08 -19.80 -0.13
CA PRO A 68 -7.29 -19.02 -1.34
C PRO A 68 -6.48 -19.62 -2.49
N GLN A 69 -7.13 -19.72 -3.65
CA GLN A 69 -6.41 -19.83 -4.93
C GLN A 69 -5.61 -18.53 -5.12
N THR A 70 -4.39 -18.65 -5.62
CA THR A 70 -3.49 -17.51 -5.79
C THR A 70 -2.81 -17.56 -7.13
N PHE A 71 -2.58 -16.40 -7.75
CA PHE A 71 -1.59 -16.25 -8.81
C PHE A 71 -0.34 -15.61 -8.20
N LYS A 72 0.86 -16.11 -8.47
CA LYS A 72 2.10 -15.61 -7.85
C LYS A 72 3.29 -15.57 -8.82
N ILE A 73 4.18 -14.62 -8.55
CA ILE A 73 5.54 -14.55 -9.10
C ILE A 73 6.50 -14.62 -7.92
N SER A 74 7.45 -15.54 -7.99
CA SER A 74 8.37 -15.83 -6.89
C SER A 74 9.77 -16.15 -7.37
N TYR A 75 10.73 -16.01 -6.46
CA TYR A 75 12.13 -16.32 -6.72
C TYR A 75 12.74 -17.05 -5.53
N LYS A 76 13.57 -18.05 -5.82
CA LYS A 76 14.43 -18.71 -4.84
C LYS A 76 15.87 -18.54 -5.29
N GLY A 77 16.67 -17.86 -4.47
CA GLY A 77 18.11 -17.81 -4.64
C GLY A 77 18.81 -19.09 -4.15
N PRO A 78 20.11 -19.25 -4.43
CA PRO A 78 20.85 -20.48 -4.11
C PRO A 78 20.94 -20.75 -2.60
N THR A 79 21.08 -19.68 -1.82
CA THR A 79 21.20 -19.73 -0.36
C THR A 79 19.88 -19.47 0.36
N ASP A 80 18.80 -19.17 -0.38
CA ASP A 80 17.52 -18.85 0.24
C ASP A 80 16.91 -20.12 0.83
N PRO A 81 16.52 -20.14 2.11
CA PRO A 81 15.92 -21.32 2.73
C PRO A 81 14.57 -21.65 2.09
N GLN A 82 13.82 -20.65 1.67
CA GLN A 82 12.51 -20.77 1.05
C GLN A 82 12.39 -19.84 -0.16
N GLU A 83 11.48 -20.19 -1.06
CA GLU A 83 11.12 -19.33 -2.18
C GLU A 83 10.38 -18.09 -1.67
N LYS A 84 10.76 -16.91 -2.16
CA LYS A 84 10.19 -15.62 -1.79
C LYS A 84 9.15 -15.19 -2.80
N GLU A 85 7.97 -14.80 -2.33
CA GLU A 85 6.93 -14.22 -3.17
C GLU A 85 7.20 -12.73 -3.40
N PHE A 86 7.25 -12.32 -4.67
CA PHE A 86 7.44 -10.91 -5.05
C PHE A 86 6.13 -10.26 -5.49
N PHE A 87 5.23 -11.05 -6.07
CA PHE A 87 3.91 -10.60 -6.48
C PHE A 87 2.90 -11.71 -6.22
N SER A 88 1.70 -11.36 -5.73
CA SER A 88 0.60 -12.30 -5.74
C SER A 88 -0.77 -11.64 -5.74
N ILE A 89 -1.77 -12.39 -6.23
CA ILE A 89 -3.19 -12.04 -6.18
C ILE A 89 -3.94 -13.22 -5.57
N ASP A 90 -4.82 -12.98 -4.59
CA ASP A 90 -5.68 -14.02 -4.00
C ASP A 90 -7.10 -14.01 -4.56
N SER A 91 -7.78 -15.16 -4.50
CA SER A 91 -9.15 -15.34 -5.00
C SER A 91 -10.27 -15.03 -4.01
N TYR A 92 -9.98 -14.86 -2.72
CA TYR A 92 -11.03 -14.56 -1.72
C TYR A 92 -11.48 -13.13 -1.80
N GLN A 93 -10.50 -12.23 -1.81
CA GLN A 93 -10.76 -10.81 -1.80
C GLN A 93 -10.06 -10.11 -2.97
N GLY A 94 -9.31 -10.80 -3.83
CA GLY A 94 -8.63 -10.11 -4.93
C GLY A 94 -7.54 -9.17 -4.43
N ARG A 95 -6.90 -9.46 -3.28
CA ARG A 95 -5.82 -8.62 -2.77
C ARG A 95 -4.56 -8.88 -3.59
N VAL A 96 -3.96 -7.80 -4.06
CA VAL A 96 -2.70 -7.74 -4.76
C VAL A 96 -1.59 -7.40 -3.77
N LYS A 97 -0.54 -8.19 -3.73
CA LYS A 97 0.64 -7.97 -2.89
C LYS A 97 1.86 -7.79 -3.78
N ILE A 98 2.67 -6.79 -3.47
CA ILE A 98 4.00 -6.56 -4.06
C ILE A 98 4.99 -6.55 -2.91
N GLY A 99 5.90 -7.52 -2.88
CA GLY A 99 6.85 -7.75 -1.79
C GLY A 99 6.28 -8.49 -0.58
N ASN A 100 7.04 -8.49 0.51
CA ASN A 100 6.73 -9.19 1.76
C ASN A 100 5.86 -8.33 2.69
N VAL A 101 4.57 -8.29 2.39
CA VAL A 101 3.59 -7.48 3.12
C VAL A 101 2.76 -8.33 4.10
N PRO A 102 2.64 -7.92 5.38
CA PRO A 102 1.70 -8.54 6.31
C PRO A 102 0.26 -8.37 5.83
N THR A 103 -0.56 -9.42 5.92
CA THR A 103 -1.95 -9.42 5.43
C THR A 103 -2.99 -9.02 6.49
N GLY A 104 -2.55 -8.36 7.56
CA GLY A 104 -3.38 -8.05 8.74
C GLY A 104 -4.30 -6.82 8.61
N PHE A 105 -4.17 -6.01 7.56
CA PHE A 105 -5.00 -4.81 7.41
C PHE A 105 -6.22 -5.11 6.53
N ASP A 106 -7.42 -4.98 7.08
CA ASP A 106 -8.66 -5.13 6.32
C ASP A 106 -9.01 -3.86 5.54
N GLY A 107 -9.83 -3.99 4.49
CA GLY A 107 -10.29 -2.85 3.68
C GLY A 107 -9.36 -2.42 2.52
N TYR A 108 -8.20 -3.05 2.35
CA TYR A 108 -7.26 -2.74 1.27
C TYR A 108 -7.18 -3.87 0.23
N LYS A 109 -7.09 -3.49 -1.05
CA LYS A 109 -6.90 -4.42 -2.18
C LYS A 109 -5.47 -4.46 -2.70
N LEU A 110 -4.63 -3.48 -2.42
CA LEU A 110 -3.25 -3.41 -2.90
C LEU A 110 -2.32 -3.12 -1.72
N TYR A 111 -1.29 -3.95 -1.58
CA TYR A 111 -0.24 -3.83 -0.57
C TYR A 111 1.11 -3.79 -1.27
N VAL A 112 1.95 -2.82 -0.94
CA VAL A 112 3.27 -2.63 -1.56
C VAL A 112 4.33 -2.42 -0.48
N GLU A 113 5.27 -3.36 -0.38
CA GLU A 113 6.44 -3.23 0.49
C GLU A 113 7.36 -2.11 0.00
N GLN A 114 7.96 -1.34 0.91
CA GLN A 114 8.86 -0.19 0.63
C GLN A 114 8.24 1.00 -0.13
N GLY A 115 6.97 0.92 -0.56
CA GLY A 115 6.22 2.04 -1.13
C GLY A 115 6.23 2.10 -2.66
N ILE A 116 5.71 3.20 -3.21
CA ILE A 116 5.53 3.42 -4.65
C ILE A 116 6.22 4.74 -5.03
N LEU A 117 7.21 4.67 -5.92
CA LEU A 117 7.74 5.85 -6.61
C LEU A 117 7.02 6.00 -7.95
N THR A 118 6.38 7.15 -8.18
CA THR A 118 5.64 7.41 -9.42
C THR A 118 5.68 8.90 -9.76
N GLU A 119 5.62 9.23 -11.05
CA GLU A 119 5.53 10.61 -11.51
C GLU A 119 4.16 11.23 -11.22
N LYS A 120 3.11 10.41 -11.11
CA LYS A 120 1.74 10.90 -10.92
C LYS A 120 0.86 9.90 -10.19
N VAL A 121 0.18 10.39 -9.16
CA VAL A 121 -0.89 9.69 -8.45
C VAL A 121 -2.16 10.54 -8.48
N LYS A 122 -3.30 9.92 -8.81
CA LYS A 122 -4.62 10.56 -8.72
C LYS A 122 -5.47 9.76 -7.72
N VAL A 123 -5.80 10.40 -6.60
CA VAL A 123 -6.70 9.83 -5.59
C VAL A 123 -8.07 10.43 -5.80
N ALA A 124 -9.06 9.58 -6.09
CA ALA A 124 -10.46 9.99 -6.19
C ALA A 124 -11.21 9.43 -4.98
N VAL A 125 -11.73 10.33 -4.15
CA VAL A 125 -12.63 9.96 -3.05
C VAL A 125 -14.00 9.59 -3.62
N LYS A 126 -14.67 8.62 -3.00
CA LYS A 126 -15.94 8.06 -3.51
C LYS A 126 -17.11 9.06 -3.48
N GLY A 127 -17.00 10.12 -2.69
CA GLY A 127 -18.02 11.17 -2.60
C GLY A 127 -17.42 12.50 -2.12
N SER A 128 -18.20 13.58 -2.25
CA SER A 128 -17.79 14.94 -1.89
C SER A 128 -17.87 15.24 -0.39
N ALA A 129 -18.47 14.36 0.42
CA ALA A 129 -18.66 14.58 1.85
C ALA A 129 -17.34 14.77 2.62
N ASP A 130 -16.24 14.22 2.10
CA ASP A 130 -14.91 14.35 2.70
C ASP A 130 -14.15 15.60 2.22
N TRP A 131 -14.76 16.45 1.38
CA TRP A 131 -14.15 17.68 0.86
C TRP A 131 -14.72 18.91 1.59
N PHE A 132 -13.87 19.62 2.34
CA PHE A 132 -14.27 20.70 3.26
C PHE A 132 -14.62 22.03 2.56
N ASP A 133 -15.58 22.04 1.64
CA ASP A 133 -15.95 23.24 0.83
C ASP A 133 -16.85 24.26 1.56
N HIS A 134 -16.82 24.29 2.89
CA HIS A 134 -17.77 25.09 3.71
C HIS A 134 -17.09 26.07 4.67
N VAL A 135 -15.76 26.18 4.66
CA VAL A 135 -15.04 27.08 5.58
C VAL A 135 -15.37 28.55 5.31
N PHE A 136 -15.72 28.90 4.08
CA PHE A 136 -16.12 30.26 3.69
C PHE A 136 -17.61 30.57 3.90
N GLU A 137 -18.40 29.63 4.44
CA GLU A 137 -19.79 29.90 4.78
C GLU A 137 -19.90 30.90 5.94
N LYS A 138 -20.94 31.74 5.91
CA LYS A 138 -21.11 32.82 6.90
C LYS A 138 -21.23 32.32 8.34
N GLN A 139 -21.70 31.10 8.52
CA GLN A 139 -21.92 30.47 9.82
C GLN A 139 -20.80 29.48 10.20
N TYR A 140 -19.67 29.49 9.49
CA TYR A 140 -18.55 28.63 9.82
C TYR A 140 -18.03 28.95 11.23
N PRO A 141 -17.94 27.96 12.15
CA PRO A 141 -17.52 28.18 13.52
C PRO A 141 -15.99 28.31 13.60
N LEU A 142 -15.44 29.41 13.09
CA LEU A 142 -14.01 29.70 13.16
C LEU A 142 -13.57 29.87 14.63
N MET A 143 -12.62 29.03 15.06
CA MET A 143 -12.10 29.06 16.44
C MET A 143 -11.43 30.42 16.72
N PRO A 144 -11.74 31.12 17.82
CA PRO A 144 -11.01 32.33 18.19
C PRO A 144 -9.52 32.07 18.44
N LEU A 145 -8.63 32.98 17.99
CA LEU A 145 -7.17 32.82 18.13
C LEU A 145 -6.69 32.51 19.56
N PRO A 146 -7.21 33.14 20.64
CA PRO A 146 -6.81 32.79 22.01
C PRO A 146 -7.15 31.34 22.40
N GLN A 147 -8.29 30.83 21.93
CA GLN A 147 -8.68 29.44 22.17
C GLN A 147 -7.81 28.47 21.37
N LEU A 148 -7.51 28.82 20.11
CA LEU A 148 -6.61 28.05 19.26
C LEU A 148 -5.19 27.99 19.86
N GLU A 149 -4.68 29.11 20.36
CA GLU A 149 -3.39 29.16 21.05
C GLU A 149 -3.36 28.23 22.26
N GLN A 150 -4.39 28.30 23.12
CA GLN A 150 -4.51 27.41 24.28
C GLN A 150 -4.54 25.94 23.85
N TYR A 151 -5.30 25.61 22.79
CA TYR A 151 -5.36 24.25 22.26
C TYR A 151 -3.99 23.76 21.79
N ILE A 152 -3.26 24.57 21.02
CA ILE A 152 -1.93 24.21 20.50
C ILE A 152 -0.92 24.05 21.65
N GLN A 153 -0.97 24.93 22.65
CA GLN A 153 -0.08 24.84 23.81
C GLN A 153 -0.28 23.53 24.59
N GLN A 154 -1.54 23.08 24.71
CA GLN A 154 -1.90 21.85 25.42
C GLN A 154 -1.65 20.58 24.59
N ASN A 155 -2.03 20.56 23.32
CA ASN A 155 -2.06 19.34 22.50
C ASN A 155 -0.86 19.18 21.56
N LYS A 156 -0.09 20.26 21.31
CA LYS A 156 1.08 20.28 20.40
C LYS A 156 0.77 19.93 18.93
N HIS A 157 -0.49 20.02 18.52
CA HIS A 157 -0.93 19.93 17.12
C HIS A 157 -2.16 20.82 16.90
N LEU A 158 -2.56 21.00 15.63
CA LEU A 158 -3.79 21.72 15.28
C LEU A 158 -5.03 20.83 15.51
N PRO A 159 -6.20 21.42 15.79
CA PRO A 159 -7.46 20.68 15.84
C PRO A 159 -7.68 19.87 14.56
N ASP A 160 -8.29 18.69 14.69
CA ASP A 160 -8.60 17.74 13.60
C ASP A 160 -7.40 17.07 12.90
N ILE A 161 -6.18 17.56 13.13
CA ILE A 161 -4.97 16.99 12.54
C ILE A 161 -4.45 15.86 13.44
N PRO A 162 -4.21 14.65 12.89
CA PRO A 162 -3.69 13.53 13.68
C PRO A 162 -2.30 13.84 14.22
N THR A 163 -2.00 13.27 15.37
CA THR A 163 -0.67 13.35 16.00
C THR A 163 0.36 12.58 15.19
N ALA A 164 1.64 12.92 15.35
CA ALA A 164 2.73 12.18 14.71
C ALA A 164 2.71 10.68 15.06
N ASN A 165 2.33 10.34 16.30
CA ASN A 165 2.24 8.95 16.74
C ASN A 165 1.10 8.19 16.04
N GLU A 166 -0.05 8.84 15.82
CA GLU A 166 -1.16 8.25 15.07
C GLU A 166 -0.79 8.04 13.60
N VAL A 167 -0.11 9.01 12.98
CA VAL A 167 0.36 8.90 11.60
C VAL A 167 1.35 7.75 11.42
N VAL A 168 2.29 7.58 12.36
CA VAL A 168 3.26 6.47 12.32
C VAL A 168 2.59 5.12 12.55
N ARG A 169 1.59 5.05 13.44
CA ARG A 169 0.90 3.81 13.79
C ARG A 169 -0.09 3.36 12.72
N ASP A 170 -0.92 4.28 12.24
CA ASP A 170 -2.12 3.97 11.45
C ASP A 170 -1.99 4.40 9.98
N GLY A 171 -0.97 5.20 9.64
CA GLY A 171 -0.84 5.84 8.34
C GLY A 171 -1.83 6.99 8.15
N VAL A 172 -1.91 7.52 6.92
CA VAL A 172 -2.87 8.57 6.55
C VAL A 172 -3.54 8.26 5.23
N ASP A 173 -4.84 8.56 5.16
CA ASP A 173 -5.54 8.66 3.89
C ASP A 173 -5.13 9.97 3.20
N LEU A 174 -4.45 9.86 2.05
CA LEU A 174 -3.94 11.01 1.31
C LEU A 174 -5.05 11.99 0.89
N GLY A 175 -6.23 11.48 0.53
CA GLY A 175 -7.37 12.31 0.13
C GLY A 175 -7.90 13.11 1.31
N LYS A 176 -8.15 12.43 2.44
CA LYS A 176 -8.64 13.08 3.67
C LYS A 176 -7.64 14.05 4.26
N MET A 177 -6.35 13.70 4.28
CA MET A 177 -5.31 14.59 4.80
C MET A 177 -5.19 15.85 3.94
N ASN A 178 -5.24 15.74 2.61
CA ASN A 178 -5.24 16.90 1.73
C ASN A 178 -6.48 17.78 1.93
N ALA A 179 -7.65 17.18 2.15
CA ALA A 179 -8.86 17.93 2.45
C ALA A 179 -8.77 18.66 3.80
N LEU A 180 -8.21 18.02 4.84
CA LEU A 180 -7.95 18.66 6.14
C LEU A 180 -6.93 19.81 6.01
N LEU A 181 -5.86 19.61 5.24
CA LEU A 181 -4.88 20.68 4.98
C LEU A 181 -5.53 21.86 4.25
N LEU A 182 -6.40 21.61 3.27
CA LEU A 182 -7.16 22.65 2.58
C LEU A 182 -8.03 23.43 3.58
N LYS A 183 -8.79 22.74 4.44
CA LYS A 183 -9.57 23.35 5.52
C LYS A 183 -8.70 24.29 6.38
N LYS A 184 -7.50 23.84 6.79
CA LYS A 184 -6.59 24.66 7.61
C LYS A 184 -6.02 25.87 6.86
N VAL A 185 -5.78 25.76 5.55
CA VAL A 185 -5.38 26.89 4.71
C VAL A 185 -6.50 27.92 4.59
N GLU A 186 -7.75 27.48 4.47
CA GLU A 186 -8.92 28.36 4.42
C GLU A 186 -9.15 29.08 5.77
N GLU A 187 -9.07 28.36 6.89
CA GLU A 187 -9.12 28.94 8.24
C GLU A 187 -8.01 29.99 8.43
N LEU A 188 -6.77 29.67 8.03
CA LEU A 188 -5.64 30.61 8.08
C LEU A 188 -5.91 31.86 7.25
N THR A 189 -6.51 31.70 6.07
CA THR A 189 -6.89 32.82 5.19
C THR A 189 -7.89 33.75 5.87
N LEU A 190 -8.88 33.19 6.58
CA LEU A 190 -9.85 33.98 7.35
C LEU A 190 -9.16 34.78 8.48
N TYR A 191 -8.26 34.16 9.23
CA TYR A 191 -7.50 34.88 10.27
C TYR A 191 -6.65 36.00 9.68
N VAL A 192 -5.97 35.78 8.54
CA VAL A 192 -5.17 36.81 7.86
C VAL A 192 -6.03 37.98 7.41
N ILE A 193 -7.22 37.73 6.86
CA ILE A 193 -8.18 38.77 6.47
C ILE A 193 -8.62 39.57 7.71
N GLN A 194 -8.91 38.90 8.82
CA GLN A 194 -9.29 39.56 10.07
C GLN A 194 -8.15 40.45 10.60
N LEU A 195 -6.94 39.90 10.70
CA LEU A 195 -5.75 40.65 11.15
C LEU A 195 -5.48 41.87 10.28
N LYS A 196 -5.64 41.75 8.96
CA LYS A 196 -5.46 42.88 8.02
C LYS A 196 -6.47 43.99 8.28
N LYS A 197 -7.74 43.66 8.53
CA LYS A 197 -8.77 44.64 8.89
C LYS A 197 -8.44 45.35 10.20
N GLU A 198 -8.09 44.61 11.24
CA GLU A 198 -7.72 45.18 12.54
C GLU A 198 -6.49 46.10 12.45
N LEU A 199 -5.49 45.72 11.63
CA LEU A 199 -4.31 46.54 11.35
C LEU A 199 -4.69 47.85 10.66
N ASP A 200 -5.52 47.79 9.63
CA ASP A 200 -5.92 48.97 8.86
C ASP A 200 -6.80 49.93 9.69
N GLU A 201 -7.68 49.38 10.53
CA GLU A 201 -8.43 50.17 11.52
C GLU A 201 -7.50 50.85 12.52
N THR A 202 -6.50 50.13 13.03
CA THR A 202 -5.50 50.67 13.96
C THR A 202 -4.69 51.79 13.31
N LYS A 203 -4.23 51.60 12.06
CA LYS A 203 -3.52 52.63 11.28
C LYS A 203 -4.39 53.86 11.02
N SER A 204 -5.67 53.68 10.69
CA SER A 204 -6.59 54.79 10.47
C SER A 204 -6.82 55.61 11.75
N LYS A 205 -6.90 54.94 12.92
CA LYS A 205 -7.00 55.62 14.23
C LYS A 205 -5.74 56.42 14.56
N LEU A 206 -4.55 55.88 14.27
CA LEU A 206 -3.27 56.57 14.47
C LEU A 206 -3.09 57.79 13.55
N GLN A 207 -3.64 57.76 12.33
CA GLN A 207 -3.57 58.89 11.39
C GLN A 207 -4.55 60.03 11.71
N LYS A 208 -5.54 59.78 12.59
CA LYS A 208 -6.54 60.77 13.00
C LYS A 208 -6.21 61.44 14.35
N GLN A 209 -5.13 61.02 15.01
CA GLN A 209 -4.57 61.64 16.22
C GLN A 209 -3.43 62.58 15.84
#